data_AF-A0A956A2K3-F1
#
_entry.id   AF-A0A956A2K3-F1
#
_cell.length_a   1.000
_cell.length_b   1.000
_cell.length_c   1.000
_cell.angle_alpha   90.00
_cell.angle_beta   90.00
_cell.angle_gamma   90.00
#
_symmetry.space_group_name_H-M   'P 1'
#
loop_
_entity.id
_entity.type
_entity.pdbx_description
1 polymer ?
#
loop_
_entity_poly.entity_id
_entity_poly.type
_entity_poly.pdbx_seq_one_letter_code
_entity_poly.pdbx_strand_id
1 'polypeptide(L)'
;MSLAPTEEQELLRESARGFLDERAPVAELRRLRDTADPDGFSRAVWKEMAELGWAGIPFEERFGGAGLGWAELGVVMAECGRTLAASPLLATTALGGALVALAGDDAQRERWLAPLCAGGVLLAGAVQEGPHHAPHRVAARAERDGAGFALRGRKHFVLDGHVADAIVVVARTAGGETDRDGLGLFVVDAGAPGLTVKRTLMVDGRNAATVE
;
A
#
# COMPACT_ATOMS: atom_id res chain seq x y z
N MET A 1 2.76 30.48 7.59
CA MET A 1 3.30 29.20 7.12
C MET A 1 3.61 29.37 5.64
N SER A 2 4.85 29.15 5.21
CA SER A 2 5.22 29.28 3.79
C SER A 2 4.60 28.12 3.01
N LEU A 3 4.08 28.39 1.81
CA LEU A 3 3.61 27.38 0.85
C LEU A 3 4.71 27.03 -0.17
N ALA A 4 5.89 27.64 -0.06
CA ALA A 4 7.01 27.36 -0.95
C ALA A 4 7.68 26.03 -0.55
N PRO A 5 8.08 25.19 -1.54
CA PRO A 5 8.86 23.99 -1.29
C PRO A 5 10.18 24.29 -0.57
N THR A 6 10.64 23.33 0.24
CA THR A 6 11.98 23.40 0.84
C THR A 6 13.05 22.99 -0.17
N GLU A 7 14.32 23.35 0.08
CA GLU A 7 15.44 22.90 -0.77
C GLU A 7 15.54 21.37 -0.82
N GLU A 8 15.29 20.70 0.30
CA GLU A 8 15.25 19.24 0.39
C GLU A 8 14.13 18.64 -0.48
N GLN A 9 12.95 19.25 -0.47
CA GLN A 9 11.84 18.83 -1.34
C GLN A 9 12.15 19.05 -2.81
N GLU A 10 12.86 20.12 -3.18
CA GLU A 10 13.28 20.34 -4.57
C GLU A 10 14.35 19.34 -5.02
N LEU A 11 15.34 19.04 -4.18
CA LEU A 11 16.33 18.00 -4.48
C LEU A 11 15.68 16.62 -4.65
N LEU A 12 14.73 16.28 -3.78
CA LEU A 12 13.95 15.04 -3.89
C LEU A 12 13.13 15.01 -5.18
N ARG A 13 12.51 16.14 -5.56
CA ARG A 13 11.75 16.28 -6.80
C ARG A 13 12.63 16.09 -8.03
N GLU A 14 13.80 16.72 -8.08
CA GLU A 14 14.74 16.61 -9.20
C GLU A 14 15.25 15.17 -9.35
N SER A 15 15.62 14.53 -8.24
CA SER A 15 16.02 13.11 -8.23
C SER A 15 14.91 12.20 -8.71
N ALA A 16 13.67 12.39 -8.21
CA ALA A 16 12.53 11.56 -8.59
C ALA A 16 12.17 11.76 -10.07
N ARG A 17 12.20 13.00 -10.55
CA ARG A 17 11.95 13.34 -11.95
C ARG A 17 12.91 12.63 -12.90
N GLY A 18 14.22 12.76 -12.66
CA GLY A 18 15.24 12.16 -13.52
C GLY A 18 15.12 10.64 -13.57
N PHE A 19 14.98 10.00 -12.40
CA PHE A 19 14.79 8.55 -12.32
C PHE A 19 13.53 8.09 -13.06
N LEU A 20 12.39 8.75 -12.85
CA LEU A 20 11.12 8.33 -13.45
C LEU A 20 11.06 8.57 -14.96
N ASP A 21 11.70 9.63 -15.47
CA ASP A 21 11.82 9.86 -16.92
C ASP A 21 12.58 8.72 -17.61
N GLU A 22 13.60 8.18 -16.97
CA GLU A 22 14.42 7.09 -17.51
C GLU A 22 13.80 5.71 -17.28
N ARG A 23 13.36 5.42 -16.05
CA ARG A 23 13.02 4.07 -15.61
C ARG A 23 11.53 3.75 -15.65
N ALA A 24 10.67 4.76 -15.55
CA ALA A 24 9.22 4.59 -15.57
C ALA A 24 8.50 5.62 -16.46
N PRO A 25 8.91 5.82 -17.73
CA PRO A 25 8.18 6.67 -18.66
C PRO A 25 6.80 6.08 -18.98
N VAL A 26 5.90 6.88 -19.55
CA VAL A 26 4.56 6.43 -19.98
C VAL A 26 4.60 5.22 -20.92
N ALA A 27 5.68 5.07 -21.71
CA ALA A 27 5.90 3.90 -22.56
C ALA A 27 6.00 2.60 -21.76
N GLU A 28 6.58 2.64 -20.54
CA GLU A 28 6.68 1.47 -19.67
C GLU A 28 5.31 1.06 -19.11
N LEU A 29 4.48 2.02 -18.68
CA LEU A 29 3.08 1.73 -18.32
C LEU A 29 2.34 1.06 -19.47
N ARG A 30 2.48 1.59 -20.69
CA ARG A 30 1.83 1.01 -21.90
C ARG A 30 2.34 -0.41 -22.15
N ARG A 31 3.64 -0.64 -22.03
CA ARG A 31 4.24 -1.98 -22.17
C ARG A 31 3.65 -2.96 -21.15
N LEU A 32 3.60 -2.60 -19.87
CA LEU A 32 3.04 -3.43 -18.80
C LEU A 32 1.56 -3.75 -19.05
N ARG A 33 0.77 -2.74 -19.47
CA ARG A 33 -0.65 -2.90 -19.83
C ARG A 33 -0.82 -3.85 -21.01
N ASP A 34 -0.11 -3.61 -22.11
CA ASP A 34 -0.28 -4.32 -23.38
C ASP A 34 0.22 -5.76 -23.31
N THR A 35 1.18 -6.03 -22.40
CA THR A 35 1.66 -7.40 -22.11
C THR A 35 0.86 -8.11 -21.02
N ALA A 36 -0.13 -7.45 -20.41
CA ALA A 36 -0.89 -7.94 -19.27
C ALA A 36 0.03 -8.47 -18.15
N ASP A 37 1.08 -7.70 -17.83
CA ASP A 37 2.11 -8.10 -16.86
C ASP A 37 1.47 -8.60 -15.55
N PRO A 38 1.87 -9.79 -15.04
CA PRO A 38 1.22 -10.45 -13.92
C PRO A 38 1.30 -9.64 -12.62
N ASP A 39 2.38 -8.88 -12.43
CA ASP A 39 2.54 -8.01 -11.26
C ASP A 39 1.83 -6.67 -11.50
N GLY A 40 1.85 -6.16 -12.74
CA GLY A 40 1.30 -4.86 -13.10
C GLY A 40 2.22 -3.69 -12.76
N PHE A 41 3.48 -3.99 -12.45
CA PHE A 41 4.59 -3.05 -12.25
C PHE A 41 5.91 -3.80 -12.47
N SER A 42 7.00 -3.07 -12.69
CA SER A 42 8.33 -3.67 -12.80
C SER A 42 8.96 -3.86 -11.42
N ARG A 43 9.21 -5.11 -11.00
CA ARG A 43 9.93 -5.40 -9.74
C ARG A 43 11.35 -4.82 -9.71
N ALA A 44 12.00 -4.70 -10.88
CA ALA A 44 13.32 -4.07 -10.97
C ALA A 44 13.23 -2.57 -10.66
N VAL A 45 12.27 -1.86 -11.25
CA VAL A 45 12.04 -0.43 -10.96
C VAL A 45 11.64 -0.24 -9.50
N TRP A 46 10.78 -1.10 -8.94
CA TRP A 46 10.42 -1.05 -7.53
C TRP A 46 11.63 -1.21 -6.61
N LYS A 47 12.50 -2.17 -6.89
CA LYS A 47 13.73 -2.37 -6.11
C LYS A 47 14.61 -1.12 -6.10
N GLU A 48 14.79 -0.49 -7.26
CA GLU A 48 15.55 0.75 -7.37
C GLU A 48 14.88 1.91 -6.61
N MET A 49 13.55 2.02 -6.66
CA MET A 49 12.81 3.01 -5.85
C MET A 49 13.05 2.80 -4.35
N ALA A 50 13.09 1.55 -3.88
CA ALA A 50 13.38 1.22 -2.50
C ALA A 50 14.86 1.50 -2.13
N GLU A 51 15.81 1.23 -3.03
CA GLU A 51 17.23 1.57 -2.84
C GLU A 51 17.46 3.09 -2.77
N LEU A 52 16.63 3.88 -3.44
CA LEU A 52 16.57 5.35 -3.29
C LEU A 52 15.86 5.80 -1.99
N GLY A 53 15.39 4.87 -1.17
CA GLY A 53 14.72 5.12 0.11
C GLY A 53 13.24 5.47 -0.01
N TRP A 54 12.65 5.47 -1.21
CA TRP A 54 11.30 6.01 -1.42
C TRP A 54 10.20 5.22 -0.71
N ALA A 55 10.36 3.90 -0.61
CA ALA A 55 9.44 3.03 0.11
C ALA A 55 9.35 3.36 1.61
N GLY A 56 10.45 3.87 2.19
CA GLY A 56 10.62 4.14 3.60
C GLY A 56 10.51 5.61 4.01
N ILE A 57 10.29 6.54 3.07
CA ILE A 57 10.28 8.00 3.31
C ILE A 57 9.54 8.42 4.60
N PRO A 58 8.28 8.01 4.84
CA PRO A 58 7.51 8.52 5.97
C PRO A 58 7.77 7.78 7.28
N PHE A 59 8.51 6.66 7.28
CA PHE A 59 8.65 5.78 8.42
C PHE A 59 9.88 6.11 9.26
N GLU A 60 9.84 5.77 10.55
CA GLU A 60 10.92 6.02 11.49
C GLU A 60 12.21 5.28 11.10
N GLU A 61 13.36 5.90 11.33
CA GLU A 61 14.69 5.33 11.06
C GLU A 61 14.93 4.00 11.79
N ARG A 62 14.40 3.83 13.00
CA ARG A 62 14.53 2.58 13.77
C ARG A 62 13.91 1.37 13.10
N PHE A 63 13.02 1.59 12.13
CA PHE A 63 12.41 0.55 11.29
C PHE A 63 12.93 0.59 9.85
N GLY A 64 14.10 1.21 9.60
CA GLY A 64 14.70 1.31 8.28
C GLY A 64 14.10 2.37 7.36
N GLY A 65 13.22 3.24 7.87
CA GLY A 65 12.68 4.38 7.13
C GLY A 65 13.65 5.57 7.08
N ALA A 66 13.26 6.62 6.36
CA ALA A 66 14.05 7.86 6.24
C ALA A 66 13.60 8.97 7.20
N GLY A 67 12.45 8.82 7.86
CA GLY A 67 11.94 9.80 8.83
C GLY A 67 11.59 11.17 8.27
N LEU A 68 11.56 11.35 6.94
CA LEU A 68 11.37 12.65 6.30
C LEU A 68 9.93 13.14 6.41
N GLY A 69 8.98 12.21 6.33
CA GLY A 69 7.56 12.49 6.53
C GLY A 69 6.70 12.38 5.27
N TRP A 70 5.41 12.68 5.44
CA TRP A 70 4.40 12.46 4.40
C TRP A 70 4.41 13.52 3.29
N ALA A 71 4.92 14.73 3.56
CA ALA A 71 5.03 15.78 2.55
C ALA A 71 6.07 15.39 1.48
N GLU A 72 7.19 14.83 1.92
CA GLU A 72 8.30 14.35 1.09
C GLU A 72 7.87 13.14 0.28
N LEU A 73 7.09 12.21 0.87
CA LEU A 73 6.47 11.13 0.09
C LEU A 73 5.54 11.71 -0.99
N GLY A 74 4.80 12.76 -0.66
CA GLY A 74 3.93 13.49 -1.60
C GLY A 74 4.69 14.06 -2.80
N VAL A 75 5.92 14.54 -2.61
CA VAL A 75 6.78 15.01 -3.71
C VAL A 75 7.11 13.87 -4.68
N VAL A 76 7.55 12.73 -4.18
CA VAL A 76 7.83 11.55 -5.02
C VAL A 76 6.58 11.04 -5.72
N MET A 77 5.44 11.00 -5.02
CA MET A 77 4.15 10.60 -5.59
C MET A 77 3.70 11.53 -6.71
N ALA A 78 3.92 12.84 -6.58
CA ALA A 78 3.59 13.80 -7.62
C ALA A 78 4.40 13.54 -8.90
N GLU A 79 5.70 13.23 -8.78
CA GLU A 79 6.52 12.87 -9.94
C GLU A 79 6.11 11.49 -10.51
N CYS A 80 5.73 10.51 -9.67
CA CYS A 80 5.14 9.25 -10.15
C CYS A 80 3.88 9.49 -10.99
N GLY A 81 3.02 10.42 -10.56
CA GLY A 81 1.83 10.83 -11.30
C GLY A 81 2.16 11.49 -12.64
N ARG A 82 3.26 12.25 -12.73
CA ARG A 82 3.68 12.93 -13.97
C ARG A 82 4.00 11.94 -15.11
N THR A 83 4.61 10.79 -14.80
CA THR A 83 4.93 9.76 -15.80
C THR A 83 3.93 8.60 -15.82
N LEU A 84 2.91 8.65 -14.96
CA LEU A 84 1.97 7.53 -14.70
C LEU A 84 2.71 6.25 -14.29
N ALA A 85 3.73 6.39 -13.44
CA ALA A 85 4.57 5.29 -13.00
C ALA A 85 3.73 4.17 -12.38
N ALA A 86 3.79 2.98 -12.97
CA ALA A 86 3.20 1.78 -12.39
C ALA A 86 4.13 1.28 -11.27
N SER A 87 3.71 1.47 -10.02
CA SER A 87 4.48 1.10 -8.83
C SER A 87 3.54 0.77 -7.66
N PRO A 88 3.91 -0.16 -6.77
CA PRO A 88 3.13 -0.47 -5.57
C PRO A 88 3.31 0.57 -4.46
N LEU A 89 4.10 1.63 -4.66
CA LEU A 89 4.43 2.63 -3.62
C LEU A 89 3.19 3.17 -2.89
N LEU A 90 2.09 3.45 -3.60
CA LEU A 90 0.86 3.94 -2.97
C LEU A 90 0.21 2.88 -2.08
N ALA A 91 0.01 1.67 -2.62
CA ALA A 91 -0.61 0.58 -1.88
C ALA A 91 0.23 0.13 -0.67
N THR A 92 1.54 0.01 -0.87
CA THR A 92 2.49 -0.50 0.11
C THR A 92 2.87 0.54 1.15
N THR A 93 3.38 1.71 0.76
CA THR A 93 3.86 2.71 1.73
C THR A 93 2.71 3.52 2.31
N ALA A 94 1.88 4.13 1.46
CA ALA A 94 0.88 5.10 1.92
C ALA A 94 -0.40 4.48 2.50
N LEU A 95 -0.73 3.23 2.15
CA LEU A 95 -1.90 2.53 2.68
C LEU A 95 -1.51 1.44 3.69
N GLY A 96 -0.92 0.33 3.22
CA GLY A 96 -0.61 -0.83 4.08
C GLY A 96 0.38 -0.49 5.20
N GLY A 97 1.53 0.08 4.84
CA GLY A 97 2.58 0.48 5.77
C GLY A 97 2.13 1.58 6.72
N ALA A 98 1.36 2.56 6.24
CA ALA A 98 0.76 3.59 7.10
C ALA A 98 -0.14 3.00 8.19
N LEU A 99 -0.98 2.00 7.87
CA LEU A 99 -1.83 1.33 8.86
C LEU A 99 -0.99 0.61 9.92
N VAL A 100 0.08 -0.09 9.51
CA VAL A 100 1.00 -0.76 10.45
C VAL A 100 1.74 0.26 11.32
N ALA A 101 2.26 1.34 10.73
CA ALA A 101 2.97 2.37 11.48
C ALA A 101 2.07 3.00 12.56
N LEU A 102 0.82 3.33 12.21
CA LEU A 102 -0.12 4.00 13.09
C LEU A 102 -0.69 3.08 14.18
N ALA A 103 -1.04 1.84 13.85
CA ALA A 103 -1.82 0.98 14.74
C ALA A 103 -1.05 -0.24 15.28
N GLY A 104 0.08 -0.61 14.68
CA GLY A 104 0.86 -1.77 15.09
C GLY A 104 1.61 -1.53 16.40
N ASP A 105 1.88 -2.60 17.14
CA ASP A 105 2.89 -2.57 18.20
C ASP A 105 4.31 -2.56 17.60
N ASP A 106 5.34 -2.37 18.44
CA ASP A 106 6.73 -2.27 17.96
C ASP A 106 7.20 -3.57 17.28
N ALA A 107 6.73 -4.75 17.69
CA ALA A 107 7.09 -6.01 17.05
C ALA A 107 6.45 -6.16 15.67
N GLN A 108 5.21 -5.70 15.50
CA GLN A 108 4.52 -5.64 14.22
C GLN A 108 5.17 -4.61 13.29
N ARG A 109 5.51 -3.43 13.80
CA ARG A 109 6.22 -2.39 13.04
C ARG A 109 7.57 -2.90 12.55
N GLU A 110 8.36 -3.53 13.41
CA GLU A 110 9.66 -4.10 13.03
C GLU A 110 9.49 -5.23 12.00
N ARG A 111 8.57 -6.16 12.23
CA ARG A 111 8.31 -7.28 11.31
C ARG A 111 7.93 -6.84 9.90
N TRP A 112 7.17 -5.75 9.77
CA TRP A 112 6.56 -5.37 8.50
C TRP A 112 7.20 -4.14 7.84
N LEU A 113 7.58 -3.12 8.62
CA LEU A 113 8.11 -1.88 8.06
C LEU A 113 9.58 -2.01 7.64
N ALA A 114 10.41 -2.73 8.38
CA ALA A 114 11.82 -2.94 8.02
C ALA A 114 11.99 -3.60 6.64
N PRO A 115 11.37 -4.76 6.35
CA PRO A 115 11.46 -5.35 5.02
C PRO A 115 10.73 -4.54 3.94
N LEU A 116 9.67 -3.81 4.29
CA LEU A 116 8.99 -2.89 3.36
C LEU A 116 9.91 -1.75 2.92
N CYS A 117 10.61 -1.10 3.85
CA CYS A 117 11.52 -0.01 3.54
C CYS A 117 12.67 -0.47 2.63
N ALA A 118 13.12 -1.71 2.81
CA ALA A 118 14.09 -2.36 1.93
C ALA A 118 13.52 -2.83 0.58
N GLY A 119 12.21 -2.65 0.33
CA GLY A 119 11.53 -3.07 -0.90
C GLY A 119 11.26 -4.58 -1.00
N GLY A 120 11.50 -5.32 0.08
CA GLY A 120 11.39 -6.78 0.12
C GLY A 120 9.99 -7.33 0.44
N VAL A 121 9.11 -6.49 0.99
CA VAL A 121 7.71 -6.85 1.29
C VAL A 121 6.76 -5.80 0.75
N LEU A 122 5.68 -6.27 0.13
CA LEU A 122 4.57 -5.47 -0.35
C LEU A 122 3.39 -5.61 0.60
N LEU A 123 2.80 -4.48 0.98
CA LEU A 123 1.59 -4.45 1.79
C LEU A 123 0.43 -3.85 0.98
N ALA A 124 -0.80 -4.20 1.35
CA ALA A 124 -2.00 -3.55 0.86
C ALA A 124 -3.00 -3.28 1.99
N GLY A 125 -3.79 -2.22 1.86
CA GLY A 125 -4.86 -1.89 2.80
C GLY A 125 -6.24 -2.29 2.25
N ALA A 126 -7.01 -3.05 3.03
CA ALA A 126 -8.32 -3.55 2.62
C ALA A 126 -9.43 -3.00 3.53
N VAL A 127 -9.98 -1.85 3.11
CA VAL A 127 -11.02 -1.11 3.85
C VAL A 127 -12.39 -1.28 3.21
N GLN A 128 -12.47 -1.01 1.90
CA GLN A 128 -13.71 -0.82 1.16
C GLN A 128 -14.47 -2.13 0.94
N GLU A 129 -15.79 -2.13 1.13
CA GLU A 129 -16.66 -3.31 0.92
C GLU A 129 -17.74 -3.10 -0.15
N GLY A 130 -18.12 -1.86 -0.42
CA GLY A 130 -19.18 -1.51 -1.36
C GLY A 130 -18.74 -0.57 -2.48
N PRO A 131 -19.68 -0.09 -3.31
CA PRO A 131 -19.39 0.83 -4.41
C PRO A 131 -19.16 2.28 -3.96
N HIS A 132 -19.61 2.64 -2.75
CA HIS A 132 -19.50 4.00 -2.20
C HIS A 132 -18.54 4.04 -1.02
N HIS A 133 -17.71 5.08 -0.94
CA HIS A 133 -16.83 5.28 0.20
C HIS A 133 -17.65 5.45 1.48
N ALA A 134 -17.59 4.44 2.35
CA ALA A 134 -18.32 4.38 3.61
C ALA A 134 -17.47 3.62 4.64
N PRO A 135 -16.39 4.23 5.16
CA PRO A 135 -15.35 3.52 5.91
C PRO A 135 -15.84 2.90 7.23
N HIS A 136 -16.97 3.39 7.78
CA HIS A 136 -17.60 2.79 8.96
C HIS A 136 -18.60 1.68 8.64
N ARG A 137 -19.01 1.51 7.36
CA ARG A 137 -19.89 0.43 6.93
C ARG A 137 -19.05 -0.80 6.60
N VAL A 138 -18.83 -1.62 7.63
CA VAL A 138 -17.97 -2.81 7.58
C VAL A 138 -18.79 -4.01 8.06
N ALA A 139 -19.12 -4.89 7.11
CA ALA A 139 -19.77 -6.17 7.33
C ALA A 139 -18.77 -7.31 7.56
N ALA A 140 -17.51 -7.19 7.09
CA ALA A 140 -16.47 -8.15 7.40
C ALA A 140 -16.29 -8.28 8.92
N ARG A 141 -16.28 -9.51 9.44
CA ARG A 141 -16.18 -9.84 10.87
C ARG A 141 -14.86 -10.50 11.19
N ALA A 142 -14.36 -10.23 12.39
CA ALA A 142 -13.25 -10.92 13.00
C ALA A 142 -13.72 -11.46 14.36
N GLU A 143 -13.81 -12.78 14.46
CA GLU A 143 -14.26 -13.49 15.67
C GLU A 143 -13.06 -14.18 16.32
N ARG A 144 -12.99 -14.18 17.65
CA ARG A 144 -11.90 -14.87 18.35
C ARG A 144 -11.95 -16.36 18.06
N ASP A 145 -10.81 -16.91 17.67
CA ASP A 145 -10.61 -18.35 17.45
C ASP A 145 -9.27 -18.78 18.07
N GLY A 146 -9.33 -19.42 19.24
CA GLY A 146 -8.16 -19.75 20.04
C GLY A 146 -7.33 -18.52 20.41
N ALA A 147 -6.05 -18.53 20.03
CA ALA A 147 -5.11 -17.43 20.27
C ALA A 147 -5.20 -16.32 19.19
N GLY A 148 -5.99 -16.52 18.13
CA GLY A 148 -6.09 -15.62 16.99
C GLY A 148 -7.53 -15.19 16.69
N PHE A 149 -7.75 -14.85 15.42
CA PHE A 149 -9.05 -14.44 14.91
C PHE A 149 -9.36 -15.18 13.60
N ALA A 150 -10.61 -15.62 13.46
CA ALA A 150 -11.17 -16.06 12.20
C ALA A 150 -11.87 -14.87 11.53
N LEU A 151 -11.44 -14.54 10.31
CA LEU A 151 -12.02 -13.45 9.53
C LEU A 151 -13.03 -14.00 8.52
N ARG A 152 -14.14 -13.28 8.33
CA ARG A 152 -15.16 -13.59 7.32
C ARG A 152 -15.66 -12.29 6.70
N GLY A 153 -15.54 -12.15 5.40
CA GLY A 153 -16.05 -10.98 4.70
C GLY A 153 -15.48 -10.87 3.30
N ARG A 154 -15.82 -9.78 2.60
CA ARG A 154 -15.26 -9.50 1.28
C ARG A 154 -14.86 -8.04 1.20
N LYS A 155 -13.63 -7.78 0.77
CA LYS A 155 -13.10 -6.44 0.49
C LYS A 155 -12.96 -6.22 -1.00
N HIS A 156 -13.24 -5.00 -1.43
CA HIS A 156 -13.19 -4.57 -2.83
C HIS A 156 -12.17 -3.43 -2.99
N PHE A 157 -11.68 -3.25 -4.22
CA PHE A 157 -10.75 -2.17 -4.57
C PHE A 157 -9.48 -2.13 -3.72
N VAL A 158 -8.94 -3.30 -3.35
CA VAL A 158 -7.67 -3.41 -2.63
C VAL A 158 -6.53 -3.17 -3.64
N LEU A 159 -5.96 -1.97 -3.64
CA LEU A 159 -4.90 -1.60 -4.58
C LEU A 159 -3.68 -2.51 -4.43
N ASP A 160 -3.18 -3.03 -5.56
CA ASP A 160 -2.08 -3.98 -5.64
C ASP A 160 -2.21 -5.20 -4.70
N GLY A 161 -3.43 -5.53 -4.25
CA GLY A 161 -3.66 -6.63 -3.30
C GLY A 161 -3.34 -8.01 -3.86
N HIS A 162 -3.31 -8.18 -5.18
CA HIS A 162 -2.94 -9.44 -5.86
C HIS A 162 -1.44 -9.75 -5.84
N VAL A 163 -0.61 -8.76 -5.51
CA VAL A 163 0.86 -8.90 -5.39
C VAL A 163 1.36 -8.64 -3.98
N ALA A 164 0.50 -8.19 -3.06
CA ALA A 164 0.88 -7.95 -1.69
C ALA A 164 1.27 -9.26 -0.99
N ASP A 165 2.33 -9.23 -0.19
CA ASP A 165 2.75 -10.36 0.65
C ASP A 165 1.87 -10.46 1.91
N ALA A 166 1.30 -9.33 2.34
CA ALA A 166 0.30 -9.27 3.40
C ALA A 166 -0.71 -8.14 3.18
N ILE A 167 -1.94 -8.36 3.65
CA ILE A 167 -3.06 -7.44 3.50
C ILE A 167 -3.52 -7.02 4.90
N VAL A 168 -3.57 -5.71 5.14
CA VAL A 168 -4.12 -5.14 6.37
C VAL A 168 -5.62 -4.96 6.20
N VAL A 169 -6.39 -5.86 6.80
CA VAL A 169 -7.84 -5.94 6.66
C VAL A 169 -8.52 -5.22 7.83
N VAL A 170 -9.43 -4.30 7.50
CA VAL A 170 -10.37 -3.73 8.49
C VAL A 170 -11.51 -4.71 8.69
N ALA A 171 -11.73 -5.19 9.90
CA ALA A 171 -12.85 -6.08 10.22
C ALA A 171 -13.48 -5.73 11.57
N ARG A 172 -14.76 -6.08 11.70
CA ARG A 172 -15.57 -5.80 12.87
C ARG A 172 -15.42 -6.89 13.92
N THR A 173 -15.04 -6.50 15.13
CA THR A 173 -14.95 -7.37 16.31
C THR A 173 -16.19 -7.28 17.19
N ALA A 174 -16.95 -6.17 17.12
CA ALA A 174 -18.19 -5.96 17.85
C ALA A 174 -19.10 -4.91 17.18
N GLY A 175 -20.37 -4.82 17.60
CA GLY A 175 -21.33 -3.83 17.13
C GLY A 175 -22.00 -4.16 15.78
N GLY A 176 -22.82 -3.23 15.31
CA GLY A 176 -23.52 -3.25 14.03
C GLY A 176 -22.66 -2.72 12.88
N GLU A 177 -23.03 -3.05 11.64
CA GLU A 177 -22.20 -2.79 10.46
C GLU A 177 -21.82 -1.33 10.25
N THR A 178 -22.66 -0.39 10.69
CA THR A 178 -22.46 1.06 10.53
C THR A 178 -21.91 1.76 11.77
N ASP A 179 -21.67 1.01 12.86
CA ASP A 179 -21.15 1.59 14.10
C ASP A 179 -19.72 2.06 13.90
N ARG A 180 -19.39 3.21 14.48
CA ARG A 180 -18.05 3.80 14.41
C ARG A 180 -17.03 2.99 15.20
N ASP A 181 -17.44 2.45 16.34
CA ASP A 181 -16.63 1.62 17.22
C ASP A 181 -16.71 0.13 16.83
N GLY A 182 -15.83 -0.68 17.42
CA GLY A 182 -15.82 -2.13 17.21
C GLY A 182 -15.11 -2.59 15.92
N LEU A 183 -14.31 -1.71 15.30
CA LEU A 183 -13.42 -2.06 14.20
C LEU A 183 -12.02 -2.41 14.72
N GLY A 184 -11.38 -3.40 14.09
CA GLY A 184 -9.99 -3.76 14.29
C GLY A 184 -9.24 -3.87 12.97
N LEU A 185 -7.92 -3.82 13.04
CA LEU A 185 -7.00 -4.04 11.92
C LEU A 185 -6.31 -5.39 12.10
N PHE A 186 -6.28 -6.18 11.04
CA PHE A 186 -5.71 -7.52 11.04
C PHE A 186 -4.75 -7.66 9.87
N VAL A 187 -3.50 -7.99 10.13
CA VAL A 187 -2.55 -8.33 9.06
C VAL A 187 -2.74 -9.78 8.69
N VAL A 188 -3.10 -10.04 7.44
CA VAL A 188 -3.34 -11.38 6.88
C VAL A 188 -2.28 -11.67 5.82
N ASP A 189 -1.47 -12.70 6.03
CA ASP A 189 -0.49 -13.16 5.04
C ASP A 189 -1.19 -13.60 3.74
N ALA A 190 -0.62 -13.33 2.57
CA ALA A 190 -1.25 -13.60 1.26
C ALA A 190 -1.54 -15.09 0.99
N GLY A 191 -0.91 -16.00 1.74
CA GLY A 191 -1.15 -17.44 1.71
C GLY A 191 -1.99 -18.00 2.87
N ALA A 192 -2.61 -17.13 3.67
CA ALA A 192 -3.40 -17.56 4.82
C ALA A 192 -4.54 -18.51 4.39
N PRO A 193 -4.78 -19.64 5.09
CA PRO A 193 -5.85 -20.55 4.76
C PRO A 193 -7.22 -19.85 4.70
N GLY A 194 -7.94 -20.05 3.60
CA GLY A 194 -9.24 -19.44 3.36
C GLY A 194 -9.20 -18.09 2.65
N LEU A 195 -8.03 -17.44 2.55
CA LEU A 195 -7.87 -16.19 1.81
C LEU A 195 -7.91 -16.45 0.30
N THR A 196 -8.80 -15.76 -0.40
CA THR A 196 -8.86 -15.74 -1.85
C THR A 196 -8.63 -14.31 -2.35
N VAL A 197 -7.69 -14.15 -3.26
CA VAL A 197 -7.39 -12.85 -3.87
C VAL A 197 -7.63 -12.92 -5.37
N LYS A 198 -8.54 -12.08 -5.88
CA LYS A 198 -8.85 -11.97 -7.30
C LYS A 198 -8.41 -10.61 -7.84
N ARG A 199 -7.38 -10.61 -8.69
CA ARG A 199 -6.97 -9.43 -9.46
C ARG A 199 -8.09 -8.96 -10.38
N THR A 200 -8.31 -7.65 -10.40
CA THR A 200 -9.24 -6.94 -11.27
C THR A 200 -8.46 -5.88 -12.04
N LEU A 201 -8.46 -5.98 -13.37
CA LEU A 201 -7.86 -4.98 -14.24
C LEU A 201 -8.79 -3.77 -14.34
N MET A 202 -8.22 -2.58 -14.21
CA MET A 202 -8.93 -1.31 -14.18
C MET A 202 -8.82 -0.62 -15.55
N VAL A 203 -9.76 0.28 -15.86
CA VAL A 203 -9.83 0.97 -17.16
C VAL A 203 -8.62 1.86 -17.45
N ASP A 204 -7.96 2.34 -16.39
CA ASP A 204 -6.72 3.14 -16.44
C ASP A 204 -5.46 2.28 -16.68
N GLY A 205 -5.61 0.97 -16.85
CA GLY A 205 -4.50 0.03 -17.03
C GLY A 205 -3.79 -0.36 -15.74
N ARG A 206 -4.24 0.15 -14.59
CA ARG A 206 -3.80 -0.31 -13.27
C ARG A 206 -4.65 -1.52 -12.84
N ASN A 207 -4.48 -1.93 -11.59
CA ASN A 207 -5.14 -3.08 -11.03
C ASN A 207 -5.61 -2.79 -9.60
N ALA A 208 -6.60 -3.55 -9.17
CA ALA A 208 -6.99 -3.69 -7.79
C ALA A 208 -7.36 -5.16 -7.54
N ALA A 209 -7.68 -5.52 -6.30
CA ALA A 209 -8.11 -6.85 -5.95
C ALA A 209 -9.45 -6.86 -5.20
N THR A 210 -10.19 -7.94 -5.41
CA THR A 210 -11.21 -8.41 -4.47
C THR A 210 -10.56 -9.44 -3.56
N VAL A 211 -10.75 -9.29 -2.25
CA VAL A 211 -10.20 -10.17 -1.22
C VAL A 211 -11.37 -10.78 -0.45
N GLU A 212 -11.39 -12.09 -0.29
CA GLU A 212 -12.42 -12.85 0.43
C GLU A 212 -11.79 -13.83 1.42
#